data_AF-A0A656GCJ3-F1
#
_entry.id   AF-A0A656GCJ3-F1
#
_cell.length_a   1.000
_cell.length_b   1.000
_cell.length_c   1.000
_cell.angle_alpha   90.00
_cell.angle_beta   90.00
_cell.angle_gamma   90.00
#
_symmetry.space_group_name_H-M   'P 1'
#
loop_
_entity.id
_entity.type
_entity.pdbx_description
1 polymer ?
#
loop_
_entity_poly.entity_id
_entity_poly.type
_entity_poly.pdbx_seq_one_letter_code
_entity_poly.pdbx_strand_id
1 'polypeptide(L)'
;MAAPKISVVEQRKIEVLLTKWIGKLTWDLLTTEIYLVLGVKTTRQTLCSYLGIQTAYKIKKNQLRGAVPQFYINTTSSDVKLAEQIKNLKARN
;
A
#
# COMPACT_ATOMS: atom_id res chain seq x y z
N MET A 1 16.11 20.11 -23.04
CA MET A 1 15.02 19.56 -22.21
C MET A 1 15.52 18.25 -21.62
N ALA A 2 15.55 18.11 -20.29
CA ALA A 2 15.97 16.85 -19.66
C ALA A 2 15.03 15.72 -20.07
N ALA A 3 15.59 14.58 -20.50
CA ALA A 3 14.80 13.42 -20.84
C ALA A 3 13.91 13.03 -19.65
N PRO A 4 12.62 12.72 -19.88
CA PRO A 4 11.74 12.30 -18.80
C PRO A 4 12.31 11.02 -18.17
N LYS A 5 12.56 11.04 -16.86
CA LYS A 5 13.08 9.89 -16.10
C LYS A 5 12.10 8.71 -16.08
N ILE A 6 10.84 8.97 -16.41
CA ILE A 6 9.77 7.98 -16.51
C ILE A 6 9.06 8.19 -17.85
N SER A 7 9.03 7.15 -18.68
CA SER A 7 8.28 7.07 -19.93
C SER A 7 6.77 6.93 -19.66
N VAL A 8 5.95 7.31 -20.64
CA VAL A 8 4.48 7.16 -20.56
C VAL A 8 4.07 5.71 -20.29
N VAL A 9 4.80 4.73 -20.85
CA VAL A 9 4.56 3.30 -20.61
C VAL A 9 4.85 2.93 -19.16
N GLU A 10 5.93 3.45 -18.59
CA GLU A 10 6.31 3.22 -17.20
C GLU A 10 5.32 3.88 -16.25
N GLN A 11 4.87 5.10 -16.56
CA GLN A 11 3.82 5.79 -15.80
C GLN A 11 2.54 4.94 -15.72
N ARG A 12 2.05 4.42 -16.86
CA ARG A 12 0.86 3.55 -16.87
C ARG A 12 1.06 2.28 -16.06
N LYS A 13 2.25 1.66 -16.14
CA LYS A 13 2.58 0.49 -15.32
C LYS A 13 2.55 0.81 -13.82
N ILE A 14 3.08 1.97 -13.42
CA ILE A 14 3.03 2.45 -12.03
C ILE A 14 1.58 2.66 -11.57
N GLU A 15 0.74 3.26 -12.40
CA GLU A 15 -0.69 3.45 -12.10
C GLU A 15 -1.41 2.10 -11.89
N VAL A 16 -1.16 1.11 -12.75
CA VAL A 16 -1.72 -0.25 -12.60
C VAL A 16 -1.17 -0.96 -11.36
N LEU A 17 0.10 -0.74 -11.03
CA LEU A 17 0.72 -1.29 -9.82
C LEU A 17 0.05 -0.71 -8.57
N LEU A 18 -0.25 0.59 -8.58
CA LEU A 18 -1.00 1.25 -7.50
C LEU A 18 -2.44 0.74 -7.38
N THR A 19 -3.15 0.49 -8.47
CA THR A 19 -4.53 -0.05 -8.39
C THR A 19 -4.57 -1.43 -7.77
N LYS A 20 -3.59 -2.28 -8.07
CA LYS A 20 -3.44 -3.64 -7.51
C LYS A 20 -2.78 -3.67 -6.14
N TRP A 21 -2.35 -2.53 -5.59
CA TRP A 21 -1.67 -2.49 -4.30
C TRP A 21 -2.56 -2.97 -3.16
N ILE A 22 -2.04 -3.84 -2.31
CA ILE A 22 -2.75 -4.38 -1.13
C ILE A 22 -1.92 -4.02 0.10
N GLY A 23 -2.55 -3.41 1.10
CA GLY A 23 -1.91 -3.08 2.37
C GLY A 23 -1.30 -1.71 2.50
N LYS A 24 -0.24 -1.63 3.31
CA LYS A 24 0.38 -0.38 3.70
C LYS A 24 1.05 0.27 2.49
N LEU A 25 0.49 1.39 2.05
CA LEU A 25 1.02 2.17 0.93
C LEU A 25 1.88 3.34 1.44
N THR A 26 3.21 3.22 1.29
CA THR A 26 4.21 4.26 1.54
C THR A 26 5.01 4.57 0.28
N TRP A 27 5.65 5.73 0.24
CA TRP A 27 6.46 6.13 -0.91
C TRP A 27 7.70 5.24 -1.07
N ASP A 28 8.33 4.83 0.04
CA ASP A 28 9.53 3.99 0.02
C ASP A 28 9.25 2.59 -0.52
N LEU A 29 8.10 2.01 -0.15
CA LEU A 29 7.65 0.73 -0.70
C LEU A 29 7.34 0.85 -2.19
N LEU A 30 6.67 1.93 -2.60
CA LEU A 30 6.37 2.17 -4.00
C LEU A 30 7.65 2.31 -4.84
N THR A 31 8.64 3.08 -4.37
CA THR A 31 9.93 3.22 -5.09
C THR A 31 10.69 1.91 -5.17
N THR A 32 10.61 1.07 -4.14
CA THR A 32 11.23 -0.26 -4.12
C THR A 32 10.57 -1.19 -5.13
N GLU A 33 9.23 -1.25 -5.13
CA GLU A 33 8.48 -2.07 -6.09
C GLU A 33 8.69 -1.62 -7.53
N ILE A 34 8.73 -0.32 -7.78
CA ILE A 34 9.06 0.22 -9.11
C ILE A 34 10.45 -0.24 -9.54
N TYR A 35 11.44 -0.22 -8.63
CA TYR A 35 12.77 -0.71 -8.93
C TYR A 35 12.78 -2.22 -9.22
N LEU A 36 12.01 -3.02 -8.48
CA LEU A 36 11.92 -4.47 -8.69
C LEU A 36 11.21 -4.84 -10.01
N VAL A 37 10.12 -4.17 -10.35
CA VAL A 37 9.27 -4.49 -11.51
C VAL A 37 9.79 -3.86 -12.81
N LEU A 38 10.32 -2.64 -12.73
CA LEU A 38 10.73 -1.87 -13.91
C LEU A 38 12.25 -1.72 -14.03
N GLY A 39 13.02 -2.01 -12.97
CA GLY A 39 14.47 -1.75 -12.94
C GLY A 39 14.84 -0.27 -12.81
N VAL A 40 13.86 0.62 -12.64
CA VAL A 40 14.06 2.06 -12.67
C VAL A 40 14.22 2.61 -11.25
N LYS A 41 15.37 3.24 -10.98
CA LYS A 41 15.58 3.99 -9.73
C LYS A 41 14.82 5.30 -9.78
N THR A 42 13.72 5.39 -9.02
CA THR A 42 12.92 6.61 -8.90
C THR A 42 12.89 7.09 -7.46
N THR A 43 12.69 8.40 -7.27
CA THR A 43 12.51 9.00 -5.94
C THR A 43 11.09 9.49 -5.77
N ARG A 44 10.64 9.63 -4.52
CA ARG A 44 9.35 10.27 -4.19
C ARG A 44 9.16 11.61 -4.91
N GLN A 45 10.21 12.44 -4.96
CA GLN A 45 10.15 13.75 -5.63
C GLN A 45 9.83 13.59 -7.11
N THR A 46 10.50 12.64 -7.78
CA THR A 46 10.26 12.33 -9.19
C THR A 46 8.82 11.85 -9.40
N LEU A 47 8.34 10.90 -8.59
CA LEU A 47 6.97 10.39 -8.70
C LEU A 47 5.91 11.47 -8.44
N CYS A 48 6.15 12.37 -7.50
CA CYS A 48 5.27 13.51 -7.23
C CYS A 48 5.25 14.54 -8.36
N SER A 49 6.29 14.62 -9.20
CA SER A 49 6.29 15.48 -10.38
C SER A 49 5.28 15.02 -11.44
N TYR A 50 4.90 13.74 -11.43
CA TYR A 50 3.89 13.19 -12.34
C TYR A 50 2.51 13.22 -11.67
N LEU A 51 1.65 14.12 -12.14
CA LEU A 51 0.30 14.31 -11.60
C LEU A 51 -0.56 13.04 -11.64
N GLY A 52 -0.42 12.21 -12.69
CA GLY A 52 -1.13 10.93 -12.81
C GLY A 52 -0.77 9.96 -11.68
N ILE A 53 0.52 9.77 -11.43
CA ILE A 53 1.03 8.93 -10.33
C ILE A 53 0.60 9.49 -8.98
N GLN A 54 0.75 10.80 -8.77
CA GLN A 54 0.38 11.44 -7.51
C GLN A 54 -1.12 11.27 -7.21
N THR A 55 -1.96 11.41 -8.24
CA THR A 55 -3.42 11.27 -8.13
C THR A 55 -3.79 9.81 -7.86
N ALA A 56 -3.23 8.85 -8.61
CA ALA A 56 -3.44 7.42 -8.38
C ALA A 56 -3.02 7.00 -6.96
N TYR A 57 -1.89 7.51 -6.47
CA TYR A 57 -1.40 7.27 -5.12
C TYR A 57 -2.39 7.81 -4.06
N LYS A 58 -2.86 9.06 -4.23
CA LYS A 58 -3.84 9.67 -3.31
C LYS A 58 -5.16 8.90 -3.30
N ILE A 59 -5.68 8.55 -4.48
CA ILE A 59 -6.91 7.76 -4.62
C ILE A 59 -6.75 6.43 -3.91
N LYS A 60 -5.68 5.68 -4.21
CA LYS A 60 -5.44 4.37 -3.59
C LYS A 60 -5.25 4.49 -2.07
N LYS A 61 -4.52 5.50 -1.61
CA LYS A 61 -4.33 5.76 -0.18
C LYS A 61 -5.62 6.12 0.53
N ASN A 62 -6.51 6.86 -0.15
CA ASN A 62 -7.84 7.16 0.37
C ASN A 62 -8.73 5.92 0.38
N GLN A 63 -8.67 5.09 -0.67
CA GLN A 63 -9.35 3.79 -0.71
C GLN A 63 -8.88 2.89 0.43
N LEU A 64 -7.58 2.82 0.71
CA LEU A 64 -7.04 2.03 1.83
C LEU A 64 -7.41 2.60 3.22
N ARG A 65 -7.83 3.86 3.30
CA ARG A 65 -8.30 4.51 4.53
C ARG A 65 -9.82 4.43 4.70
N GLY A 66 -10.57 4.51 3.60
CA GLY A 66 -12.04 4.50 3.59
C GLY A 66 -12.66 3.12 3.36
N ALA A 67 -11.95 2.21 2.69
CA ALA A 67 -12.25 0.79 2.76
C ALA A 67 -11.61 0.30 4.05
N VAL A 68 -12.43 0.05 5.07
CA VAL A 68 -12.07 -0.89 6.13
C VAL A 68 -11.65 -2.16 5.40
N PRO A 69 -10.36 -2.52 5.36
CA PRO A 69 -9.97 -3.63 4.54
C PRO A 69 -10.40 -4.89 5.30
N GLN A 70 -11.53 -5.47 4.88
CA GLN A 70 -11.99 -6.80 5.30
C GLN A 70 -10.95 -7.91 5.04
N PHE A 71 -9.81 -7.58 4.42
CA PHE A 71 -8.69 -8.49 4.15
C PHE A 71 -7.47 -8.30 5.08
N TYR A 72 -7.58 -7.51 6.15
CA TYR A 72 -6.61 -7.50 7.26
C TYR A 72 -7.18 -8.13 8.54
N ILE A 73 -7.99 -9.18 8.43
CA ILE A 73 -8.30 -10.07 9.55
C ILE A 73 -7.37 -11.29 9.52
N ASN A 74 -6.08 -11.06 9.30
CA ASN A 74 -5.06 -12.03 9.66
C ASN A 74 -4.11 -11.33 10.63
N THR A 75 -4.46 -11.48 11.91
CA THR A 75 -3.62 -11.20 13.09
C THR A 75 -3.45 -9.73 13.46
N THR A 76 -4.41 -9.13 14.17
CA THR A 76 -4.14 -8.09 15.20
C THR A 76 -5.37 -7.90 16.12
N SER A 77 -5.18 -8.19 17.40
CA SER A 77 -5.93 -7.73 18.60
C SER A 77 -7.36 -8.19 18.88
N SER A 78 -8.14 -8.70 17.93
CA SER A 78 -9.49 -9.23 18.24
C SER A 78 -9.46 -10.66 18.84
N ASP A 79 -8.48 -11.49 18.46
CA ASP A 79 -8.33 -12.85 19.02
C ASP A 79 -7.78 -12.88 20.45
N VAL A 80 -7.05 -11.84 20.87
CA VAL A 80 -6.48 -11.78 22.23
C VAL A 80 -7.59 -11.65 23.28
N LYS A 81 -8.70 -10.97 22.94
CA LYS A 81 -9.85 -10.84 23.84
C LYS A 81 -10.66 -12.12 23.97
N LEU A 82 -10.71 -12.96 22.94
CA LEU A 82 -11.42 -14.24 23.01
C LEU A 82 -10.65 -15.28 23.85
N ALA A 83 -9.31 -15.26 23.78
CA ALA A 83 -8.45 -16.12 24.60
C ALA A 83 -8.53 -15.79 26.11
N GLU A 84 -8.68 -14.51 26.47
CA GLU A 84 -8.86 -14.10 27.87
C GLU A 84 -10.21 -14.56 28.46
N GLN A 85 -11.29 -14.54 27.67
CA GLN A 85 -12.60 -15.00 28.14
C GLN A 85 -12.62 -16.51 28.45
N ILE A 86 -11.92 -17.33 27.67
CA ILE A 86 -11.83 -18.78 27.92
C ILE A 86 -11.06 -19.06 29.22
N LYS A 87 -10.03 -18.26 29.54
CA LYS A 87 -9.22 -18.43 30.76
C LYS A 87 -10.01 -18.09 32.03
N ASN A 88 -10.85 -17.05 31.98
CA ASN A 88 -11.70 -16.66 33.12
C ASN A 88 -12.88 -17.62 33.38
N LEU A 89 -13.37 -18.32 32.36
CA LEU A 89 -14.47 -19.28 32.51
C LEU A 89 -14.02 -20.63 33.09
N LYS A 90 -12.77 -21.05 32.86
CA LYS A 90 -12.20 -22.26 33.49
C LYS A 90 -11.79 -22.08 34.95
N ALA A 91 -11.73 -20.85 35.45
CA ALA A 91 -11.34 -20.56 36.83
C ALA A 91 -12.52 -20.52 37.82
N ARG A 92 -13.77 -20.75 37.36
CA ARG A 92 -14.99 -20.76 38.19
C ARG A 92 -15.67 -22.13 38.26
N ASN A 93 -14.98 -23.21 37.90
CA ASN A 93 -15.44 -24.59 38.05
C ASN A 93 -14.27 -25.46 38.53
#